data_AF-A0A0S8A216-F1
#
_entry.id   AF-A0A0S8A216-F1
#
_cell.length_a   1.000
_cell.length_b   1.000
_cell.length_c   1.000
_cell.angle_alpha   90.00
_cell.angle_beta   90.00
_cell.angle_gamma   90.00
#
_symmetry.space_group_name_H-M   'P 1'
#
loop_
_entity.id
_entity.type
_entity.pdbx_description
1 polymer ?
#
loop_
_entity_poly.entity_id
_entity_poly.type
_entity_poly.pdbx_seq_one_letter_code
_entity_poly.pdbx_strand_id
1 'polypeptide(L)'
;MKMKVCSSCGYKGEAVNQCFESFLVDLFVWLIVGSVALMTGLLPLLAIPAAWTVYHIVRFKTKCPECGNLDMVSVNSSKGKNVLAHTHH
;
A
#
# COMPACT_ATOMS: atom_id res chain seq x y z
N MET A 1 -19.79 4.73 -5.70
CA MET A 1 -18.31 4.82 -5.68
C MET A 1 -17.89 5.72 -4.52
N LYS A 2 -16.95 5.31 -3.66
CA LYS A 2 -16.55 6.09 -2.47
C LYS A 2 -15.42 7.05 -2.86
N MET A 3 -15.72 8.34 -2.95
CA MET A 3 -14.70 9.36 -3.23
C MET A 3 -13.61 9.36 -2.16
N LYS A 4 -12.36 9.35 -2.61
CA LYS A 4 -11.17 9.46 -1.74
C LYS A 4 -10.41 10.73 -2.09
N VAL A 5 -9.68 11.25 -1.11
CA VAL A 5 -8.76 12.38 -1.26
C VAL A 5 -7.34 11.92 -0.95
N CYS A 6 -6.38 12.30 -1.78
CA CYS A 6 -4.97 12.09 -1.50
C CYS A 6 -4.48 13.14 -0.49
N SER A 7 -3.85 12.69 0.60
CA SER A 7 -3.28 13.58 1.61
C SER A 7 -2.06 14.37 1.11
N SER A 8 -1.44 13.94 0.01
CA SER A 8 -0.17 14.48 -0.48
C SER A 8 -0.34 15.55 -1.56
N CYS A 9 -1.20 15.31 -2.55
CA CYS A 9 -1.43 16.26 -3.65
C CYS A 9 -2.85 16.87 -3.64
N GLY A 10 -3.71 16.47 -2.71
CA GLY A 10 -5.10 16.96 -2.66
C GLY A 10 -6.04 16.38 -3.72
N TYR A 11 -5.55 15.51 -4.61
CA TYR A 11 -6.36 14.87 -5.65
C TYR A 11 -7.60 14.20 -5.05
N LYS A 12 -8.77 14.55 -5.59
CA LYS A 12 -10.07 14.02 -5.17
C LYS A 12 -10.66 13.17 -6.29
N GLY A 13 -10.74 11.87 -6.08
CA GLY A 13 -11.22 10.96 -7.11
C GLY A 13 -11.22 9.51 -6.66
N GLU A 14 -11.32 8.61 -7.64
CA GLU A 14 -11.16 7.19 -7.42
C GLU A 14 -9.68 6.83 -7.28
N ALA A 15 -9.40 5.90 -6.37
CA ALA A 15 -8.05 5.37 -6.21
C ALA A 15 -7.84 4.22 -7.20
N VAL A 16 -6.66 4.15 -7.80
CA VAL A 16 -6.29 3.08 -8.74
C VAL A 16 -5.64 1.94 -8.00
N ASN A 17 -5.87 0.70 -8.43
CA ASN A 17 -5.26 -0.47 -7.80
C ASN A 17 -3.75 -0.53 -8.11
N GLN A 18 -2.93 -0.81 -7.10
CA GLN A 18 -1.48 -0.92 -7.23
C GLN A 18 -1.01 -2.38 -7.42
N CYS A 19 -1.77 -3.19 -8.16
CA CYS A 19 -1.55 -4.64 -8.19
C CYS A 19 -0.14 -5.06 -8.63
N PHE A 20 0.45 -4.39 -9.62
CA PHE A 20 1.74 -4.82 -10.20
C PHE A 20 2.95 -4.45 -9.34
N GLU A 21 3.03 -3.19 -8.89
CA GLU A 21 4.13 -2.75 -8.01
C GLU A 21 4.10 -3.49 -6.67
N SER A 22 2.90 -3.74 -6.13
CA SER A 22 2.78 -4.50 -4.89
C SER A 22 3.22 -5.96 -5.03
N PHE A 23 2.92 -6.58 -6.17
CA PHE A 23 3.38 -7.93 -6.47
C PHE A 23 4.91 -8.03 -6.57
N LEU A 24 5.57 -7.05 -7.19
CA LEU A 24 7.03 -7.03 -7.30
C LEU A 24 7.74 -6.92 -5.95
N VAL A 25 7.22 -6.10 -5.03
CA VAL A 25 7.76 -5.97 -3.68
C VAL A 25 7.62 -7.29 -2.92
N ASP A 26 6.44 -7.91 -2.97
CA ASP A 26 6.22 -9.20 -2.31
C ASP A 26 7.13 -10.28 -2.91
N LEU A 27 7.25 -10.36 -4.24
CA LEU A 27 8.16 -11.30 -4.92
C LEU A 27 9.62 -11.12 -4.46
N PHE A 28 10.07 -9.87 -4.32
CA PHE A 28 11.43 -9.57 -3.87
C PHE A 28 11.68 -10.06 -2.44
N VAL A 29 10.73 -9.82 -1.53
CA VAL A 29 10.81 -10.30 -0.14
C VAL A 29 10.79 -11.83 -0.09
N TRP A 30 9.94 -12.47 -0.90
CA TRP A 30 9.89 -13.93 -1.02
C TRP A 30 11.19 -14.53 -1.55
N LEU A 31 11.82 -13.91 -2.55
CA LEU A 31 13.09 -14.39 -3.09
C LEU A 31 14.20 -14.31 -2.05
N ILE A 32 14.36 -13.18 -1.36
CA ILE A 32 15.43 -13.02 -0.37
C ILE A 32 15.24 -13.97 0.80
N VAL A 33 14.07 -13.94 1.44
CA VAL A 33 13.83 -14.77 2.64
C VAL A 33 13.75 -16.24 2.27
N GLY A 34 13.17 -16.57 1.10
CA GLY A 34 13.11 -17.92 0.57
C GLY A 34 14.50 -18.49 0.29
N SER A 35 15.39 -17.73 -0.36
CA SER A 35 16.77 -18.15 -0.59
C SER A 35 17.51 -18.40 0.72
N VAL A 36 17.38 -17.52 1.72
CA VAL A 36 18.02 -17.71 3.03
C VAL A 36 17.46 -18.93 3.76
N ALA A 37 16.14 -19.13 3.75
CA ALA A 37 15.50 -20.28 4.37
C ALA A 37 15.92 -21.61 3.73
N LEU A 38 16.05 -21.64 2.40
CA LEU A 38 16.51 -22.81 1.65
C LEU A 38 17.99 -23.11 1.89
N MET A 39 18.85 -22.09 1.97
CA MET A 39 20.28 -22.28 2.23
C MET A 39 20.58 -22.69 3.68
N THR A 40 19.80 -22.21 4.65
CA THR A 40 20.01 -22.52 6.08
C THR A 40 19.20 -23.72 6.56
N GLY A 41 18.24 -24.21 5.76
CA GLY A 41 17.29 -25.24 6.16
C GLY A 41 16.22 -24.77 7.17
N LEU A 42 16.21 -23.47 7.51
CA LEU A 42 15.32 -22.90 8.51
C LEU A 42 13.97 -22.50 7.88
N LEU A 43 13.16 -23.50 7.53
CA LEU A 43 11.83 -23.32 6.94
C LEU A 43 10.88 -22.40 7.74
N PRO A 44 10.91 -22.32 9.09
CA PRO A 44 10.07 -21.38 9.84
C PRO A 44 10.28 -19.91 9.44
N LEU A 45 11.44 -19.57 8.86
CA LEU A 45 11.74 -18.22 8.38
C LEU A 45 10.78 -17.74 7.28
N LEU A 46 10.14 -18.67 6.55
CA LEU A 46 9.11 -18.37 5.53
C LEU A 46 7.82 -17.77 6.12
N ALA A 47 7.61 -17.81 7.44
CA ALA A 47 6.51 -17.10 8.07
C ALA A 47 6.63 -15.57 7.91
N ILE A 48 7.85 -15.04 7.79
CA ILE A 48 8.13 -13.61 7.63
C ILE A 48 7.56 -13.06 6.31
N PRO A 49 7.91 -13.59 5.12
CA PRO A 49 7.36 -13.11 3.86
C PRO A 49 5.85 -13.33 3.75
N ALA A 50 5.32 -14.39 4.36
CA ALA A 50 3.88 -14.63 4.43
C ALA A 50 3.14 -13.54 5.24
N ALA A 51 3.64 -13.21 6.44
CA ALA A 51 3.08 -12.14 7.26
C ALA A 51 3.20 -10.77 6.59
N TRP A 52 4.34 -10.51 5.93
CA TRP A 52 4.57 -9.31 5.13
C TRP A 52 3.53 -9.16 4.01
N THR A 53 3.32 -10.23 3.23
CA THR A 53 2.35 -10.23 2.12
C THR A 53 0.94 -9.87 2.60
N VAL A 54 0.50 -10.44 3.73
CA VAL A 54 -0.81 -10.14 4.33
C VAL A 54 -0.90 -8.68 4.76
N TYR A 55 0.12 -8.17 5.47
CA TYR A 55 0.18 -6.76 5.86
C TYR A 55 0.12 -5.84 4.64
N HIS A 56 0.91 -6.16 3.61
CA HIS A 56 1.05 -5.36 2.41
C HIS A 56 -0.26 -5.27 1.61
N ILE A 57 -0.96 -6.40 1.40
CA ILE A 57 -2.26 -6.45 0.72
C ILE A 57 -3.32 -5.63 1.46
N VAL A 58 -3.36 -5.72 2.80
CA VAL A 58 -4.35 -5.01 3.61
C VAL A 58 -4.10 -3.50 3.59
N ARG A 59 -2.83 -3.08 3.63
CA ARG A 59 -2.45 -1.68 3.82
C ARG A 59 -2.31 -0.90 2.51
N PHE A 60 -1.89 -1.54 1.42
CA PHE A 60 -1.45 -0.87 0.18
C PHE A 60 -2.22 -1.33 -1.06
N LYS A 61 -3.55 -1.35 -0.96
CA LYS A 61 -4.42 -1.80 -2.07
C LYS A 61 -4.56 -0.79 -3.20
N THR A 62 -4.53 0.51 -2.88
CA THR A 62 -4.89 1.57 -3.82
C THR A 62 -3.96 2.76 -3.72
N LYS A 63 -3.61 3.36 -4.87
CA LYS A 63 -2.78 4.57 -4.97
C LYS A 63 -3.51 5.74 -5.62
N CYS A 64 -2.95 6.92 -5.42
CA CYS A 64 -3.32 8.13 -6.13
C CYS A 64 -2.86 8.07 -7.59
N PRO A 65 -3.74 8.32 -8.58
CA PRO A 65 -3.37 8.34 -9.99
C PRO A 65 -2.42 9.49 -10.36
N GLU A 66 -2.47 10.63 -9.65
CA GLU A 66 -1.67 11.81 -10.01
C GLU A 66 -0.24 11.74 -9.48
N CYS A 67 -0.07 11.45 -8.18
CA CYS A 67 1.25 11.48 -7.54
C CYS A 67 1.78 10.09 -7.15
N GLY A 68 1.02 9.02 -7.39
CA GLY A 68 1.41 7.66 -7.02
C GLY A 68 1.39 7.38 -5.51
N ASN A 69 1.03 8.35 -4.68
CA ASN A 69 1.06 8.19 -3.23
C ASN A 69 -0.05 7.24 -2.74
N LEU A 70 0.27 6.44 -1.73
CA LEU A 70 -0.57 5.38 -1.15
C LEU A 70 -1.58 5.92 -0.13
N ASP A 71 -1.38 7.13 0.40
CA ASP A 71 -2.25 7.75 1.39
C ASP A 71 -3.48 8.42 0.75
N MET A 72 -4.36 7.61 0.17
CA MET A 72 -5.72 8.03 -0.20
C MET A 72 -6.72 7.68 0.90
N VAL A 73 -7.30 8.71 1.51
CA VAL A 73 -8.27 8.59 2.61
C VAL A 73 -9.70 8.90 2.13
N SER A 74 -10.70 8.29 2.78
CA SER A 74 -12.10 8.63 2.51
C SER A 74 -12.35 10.11 2.79
N VAL A 75 -13.03 10.80 1.88
CA VAL A 75 -13.42 12.21 2.03
C VAL A 75 -14.26 12.44 3.31
N ASN A 76 -15.04 11.44 3.72
CA ASN A 76 -15.90 11.51 4.90
C ASN A 76 -15.17 11.22 6.22
N SER A 77 -13.91 10.77 6.18
CA SER A 77 -13.11 10.53 7.38
C SER A 77 -12.58 11.83 7.99
N SER A 78 -12.29 11.85 9.29
CA SER A 78 -11.69 13.02 9.97
C SER A 78 -10.41 13.48 9.26
N LYS A 79 -9.54 12.54 8.86
CA LYS A 79 -8.34 12.83 8.04
C LYS A 79 -8.70 13.44 6.69
N GLY A 80 -9.68 12.90 5.98
CA GLY A 80 -10.11 13.43 4.68
C GLY A 80 -10.67 14.85 4.77
N LYS A 81 -11.44 15.16 5.82
CA LYS A 81 -11.95 16.51 6.07
C LYS A 81 -10.82 17.51 6.36
N ASN A 82 -9.82 17.12 7.14
CA ASN A 82 -8.65 17.96 7.41
C ASN A 82 -7.83 18.22 6.15
N VAL A 83 -7.58 17.20 5.33
CA VAL A 83 -6.87 17.37 4.05
C VAL A 83 -7.62 18.36 3.17
N LEU A 84 -8.94 18.19 3.00
CA LEU A 84 -9.74 19.14 2.22
C LEU A 84 -9.68 20.55 2.80
N ALA A 85 -9.75 20.72 4.12
CA ALA A 85 -9.66 22.03 4.74
C ALA A 85 -8.30 22.73 4.47
N HIS A 86 -7.21 21.97 4.32
CA HIS A 86 -5.87 22.51 4.08
C HIS A 86 -5.49 22.67 2.60
N THR A 87 -6.14 21.96 1.66
CA THR A 87 -5.84 22.06 0.22
C THR A 87 -6.68 23.12 -0.52
N HIS A 88 -7.59 23.81 0.18
CA HIS A 88 -8.45 24.87 -0.39
C HIS A 88 -7.90 26.31 -0.21
N HIS A 89 -6.64 26.46 0.24
CA HIS A 89 -5.89 27.71 0.26
C HIS A 89 -4.81 27.71 -0.83
#